data_AF-A0A946UN52-F1
#
_entry.id   AF-A0A946UN52-F1
#
_cell.length_a   1.000
_cell.length_b   1.000
_cell.length_c   1.000
_cell.angle_alpha   90.00
_cell.angle_beta   90.00
_cell.angle_gamma   90.00
#
_symmetry.space_group_name_H-M   'P 1'
#
loop_
_entity.id
_entity.type
_entity.pdbx_description
1 polymer ?
#
loop_
_entity_poly.entity_id
_entity_poly.type
_entity_poly.pdbx_seq_one_letter_code
_entity_poly.pdbx_strand_id
1 'polypeptide(L)'
;DLGWQRGYRWGREARLPDDFDYALTGRDQRRPLADWVTMGVTDAYGRALPPLEVPTAVIVPSGGEGPAFLAYPNFDIIMRWNRSEFYALAVGRLADRIAGAGELTRAPADAELKLTFEDVRALQTSLNSLGYLNDEPDGLFGPNTRRALSAFQRDRDLRADGFPSEEALRVVRTASEAP
;
A
#
# COMPACT_ATOMS: atom_id res chain seq x y z
N ASP A 1 -14.96 24.82 2.98
CA ASP A 1 -14.11 24.25 1.93
C ASP A 1 -13.40 23.02 2.51
N LEU A 2 -13.43 21.88 1.82
CA LEU A 2 -12.82 20.63 2.30
C LEU A 2 -11.30 20.59 2.10
N GLY A 3 -10.71 21.61 1.46
CA GLY A 3 -9.27 21.74 1.25
C GLY A 3 -8.78 21.12 -0.06
N TRP A 4 -9.69 20.87 -1.01
CA TRP A 4 -9.34 20.36 -2.33
C TRP A 4 -8.54 21.39 -3.13
N GLN A 5 -7.37 21.01 -3.62
CA GLN A 5 -6.53 21.86 -4.45
C GLN A 5 -6.92 21.69 -5.92
N ARG A 6 -7.63 22.68 -6.47
CA ARG A 6 -8.05 22.67 -7.87
C ARG A 6 -6.84 22.64 -8.82
N GLY A 7 -6.95 21.89 -9.91
CA GLY A 7 -5.86 21.71 -10.88
C GLY A 7 -4.80 20.68 -10.47
N TYR A 8 -4.81 20.20 -9.22
CA TYR A 8 -3.91 19.15 -8.76
C TYR A 8 -4.59 17.78 -8.75
N ARG A 9 -3.81 16.74 -9.07
CA ARG A 9 -4.28 15.36 -9.11
C ARG A 9 -4.45 14.81 -7.69
N TRP A 10 -5.34 13.85 -7.52
CA TRP A 10 -5.45 13.05 -6.29
C TRP A 10 -4.20 12.18 -6.09
N GLY A 11 -3.67 11.63 -7.18
CA GLY A 11 -2.58 10.67 -7.23
C GLY A 11 -2.27 10.25 -8.67
N ARG A 12 -1.44 9.21 -8.83
CA ARG A 12 -1.21 8.50 -10.10
C ARG A 12 -0.61 7.11 -9.84
N GLU A 13 -0.83 6.19 -10.77
CA GLU A 13 -0.08 4.93 -10.81
C GLU A 13 1.41 5.20 -11.06
N ALA A 14 2.26 4.42 -10.40
CA ALA A 14 3.70 4.53 -10.44
C ALA A 14 4.34 3.14 -10.58
N ARG A 15 5.61 3.12 -10.97
CA ARG A 15 6.44 1.92 -10.96
C ARG A 15 7.55 2.12 -9.94
N LEU A 16 7.72 1.12 -9.09
CA LEU A 16 8.79 1.04 -8.09
C LEU A 16 9.96 0.24 -8.69
N PRO A 17 11.22 0.55 -8.32
CA PRO A 17 12.35 -0.28 -8.68
C PRO A 17 12.28 -1.65 -7.96
N ASP A 18 13.03 -2.63 -8.47
CA ASP A 18 12.99 -4.00 -7.95
C ASP A 18 13.49 -4.11 -6.50
N ASP A 19 14.45 -3.25 -6.12
CA ASP A 19 15.06 -3.16 -4.80
C ASP A 19 14.37 -2.14 -3.87
N PHE A 20 13.15 -1.71 -4.22
CA PHE A 20 12.42 -0.70 -3.44
C PHE A 20 12.19 -1.15 -1.99
N ASP A 21 12.52 -0.26 -1.03
CA ASP A 21 12.24 -0.49 0.38
C ASP A 21 10.77 -0.22 0.71
N TYR A 22 10.01 -1.30 0.87
CA TYR A 22 8.59 -1.25 1.22
C TYR A 22 8.31 -0.73 2.64
N ALA A 23 9.33 -0.59 3.51
CA ALA A 23 9.21 0.11 4.80
C ALA A 23 8.73 1.56 4.62
N LEU A 24 9.05 2.15 3.46
CA LEU A 24 8.75 3.53 3.13
C LEU A 24 7.32 3.69 2.58
N THR A 25 6.53 2.62 2.50
CA THR A 25 5.14 2.69 2.02
C THR A 25 4.17 3.04 3.13
N GLY A 26 3.04 3.64 2.75
CA GLY A 26 2.01 4.08 3.68
C GLY A 26 1.85 5.60 3.71
N ARG A 27 0.65 6.06 4.06
CA ARG A 27 0.31 7.49 4.05
C ARG A 27 1.03 8.31 5.11
N ASP A 28 1.54 7.68 6.16
CA ASP A 28 2.37 8.27 7.21
C ASP A 28 3.83 8.47 6.75
N GLN A 29 4.26 7.77 5.70
CA GLN A 29 5.61 7.87 5.12
C GLN A 29 5.70 8.93 4.01
N ARG A 30 5.05 10.09 4.18
CA ARG A 30 5.06 11.15 3.15
C ARG A 30 6.43 11.81 3.03
N ARG A 31 6.86 12.03 1.78
CA ARG A 31 8.11 12.72 1.42
C ARG A 31 7.89 13.59 0.18
N PRO A 32 8.75 14.59 -0.09
CA PRO A 32 8.77 15.28 -1.39
C PRO A 32 8.79 14.28 -2.56
N LEU A 33 8.10 14.60 -3.66
CA LEU A 33 8.14 13.77 -4.87
C LEU A 33 9.58 13.62 -5.40
N ALA A 34 10.41 14.65 -5.26
CA ALA A 34 11.83 14.62 -5.61
C ALA A 34 12.60 13.47 -4.91
N ASP A 35 12.26 13.16 -3.67
CA ASP A 35 12.90 12.08 -2.93
C ASP A 35 12.55 10.71 -3.52
N TRP A 36 11.29 10.49 -3.89
CA TRP A 36 10.86 9.27 -4.56
C TRP A 36 11.52 9.09 -5.92
N VAL A 37 11.70 10.19 -6.67
CA VAL A 37 12.42 10.17 -7.94
C VAL A 37 13.87 9.75 -7.75
N THR A 38 14.53 10.26 -6.69
CA THR A 38 15.90 9.87 -6.34
C THR A 38 15.98 8.37 -5.96
N MET A 39 14.91 7.84 -5.38
CA MET A 39 14.74 6.41 -5.08
C MET A 39 14.32 5.58 -6.31
N GLY A 40 14.35 6.12 -7.52
CA GLY A 40 14.05 5.38 -8.75
C GLY A 40 12.56 5.18 -9.06
N VAL A 41 11.65 5.83 -8.32
CA VAL A 41 10.21 5.76 -8.61
C VAL A 41 9.90 6.52 -9.90
N THR A 42 9.22 5.86 -10.83
CA THR A 42 8.81 6.44 -12.13
C THR A 42 7.29 6.53 -12.26
N ASP A 43 6.79 7.09 -13.37
CA ASP A 43 5.40 6.83 -13.74
C ASP A 43 5.17 5.34 -14.06
N ALA A 44 3.91 4.94 -14.21
CA ALA A 44 3.52 3.56 -14.52
C ALA A 44 4.23 2.97 -15.77
N TYR A 45 4.65 3.83 -16.70
CA TYR A 45 5.27 3.45 -17.97
C TYR A 45 6.80 3.53 -17.95
N GLY A 46 7.42 3.75 -16.78
CA GLY A 46 8.88 3.81 -16.65
C GLY A 46 9.49 5.17 -16.98
N ARG A 47 8.68 6.22 -17.20
CA ARG A 47 9.18 7.56 -17.51
C ARG A 47 9.49 8.33 -16.23
N ALA A 48 10.58 9.10 -16.28
CA ALA A 48 10.99 9.95 -15.18
C ALA A 48 9.88 10.93 -14.77
N LEU A 49 9.74 11.13 -13.46
CA LEU A 49 8.80 12.09 -12.88
C LEU A 49 9.53 13.41 -12.64
N PRO A 50 8.82 14.56 -12.70
CA PRO A 50 9.42 15.83 -12.31
C PRO A 50 9.76 15.80 -10.80
N PRO A 51 10.97 16.21 -10.39
CA PRO A 51 11.37 16.22 -8.99
C PRO A 51 10.77 17.45 -8.30
N LEU A 52 9.53 17.29 -7.81
CA LEU A 52 8.78 18.37 -7.17
C LEU A 52 8.77 18.23 -5.65
N GLU A 53 8.61 19.35 -4.94
CA GLU A 53 8.51 19.40 -3.47
C GLU A 53 7.11 19.03 -2.93
N VAL A 54 6.26 18.38 -3.75
CA VAL A 54 4.90 18.03 -3.35
C VAL A 54 4.92 16.84 -2.37
N PRO A 55 4.31 16.96 -1.17
CA PRO A 55 4.21 15.85 -0.22
C PRO A 55 3.47 14.65 -0.84
N THR A 56 4.16 13.53 -0.94
CA THR A 56 3.73 12.34 -1.68
C THR A 56 3.96 11.09 -0.84
N ALA A 57 2.97 10.20 -0.77
CA ALA A 57 3.13 8.87 -0.20
C ALA A 57 3.13 7.82 -1.32
N VAL A 58 3.84 6.71 -1.12
CA VAL A 58 3.71 5.51 -1.95
C VAL A 58 2.74 4.54 -1.28
N ILE A 59 1.72 4.12 -2.03
CA ILE A 59 0.69 3.18 -1.58
C ILE A 59 0.73 1.92 -2.46
N VAL A 60 0.82 0.76 -1.83
CA VAL A 60 0.89 -0.57 -2.46
C VAL A 60 -0.26 -1.45 -1.93
N PRO A 61 -1.48 -1.29 -2.47
CA PRO A 61 -2.68 -1.93 -1.92
C PRO A 61 -2.68 -3.47 -2.02
N SER A 62 -1.83 -4.07 -2.84
CA SER A 62 -1.74 -5.53 -3.01
C SER A 62 -0.30 -6.04 -3.04
N GLY A 63 0.59 -5.38 -2.30
CA GLY A 63 2.00 -5.80 -2.22
C GLY A 63 2.83 -5.42 -3.43
N GLY A 64 4.03 -5.98 -3.52
CA GLY A 64 5.05 -5.55 -4.48
C GLY A 64 4.83 -6.03 -5.91
N GLU A 65 3.99 -7.04 -6.11
CA GLU A 65 3.60 -7.49 -7.46
C GLU A 65 2.40 -6.73 -8.03
N GLY A 66 1.63 -6.06 -7.18
CA GLY A 66 0.46 -5.28 -7.56
C GLY A 66 0.79 -3.88 -8.09
N PRO A 67 -0.25 -3.08 -8.41
CA PRO A 67 -0.08 -1.69 -8.77
C PRO A 67 0.41 -0.86 -7.56
N ALA A 68 1.32 0.07 -7.82
CA ALA A 68 1.74 1.08 -6.85
C ALA A 68 1.19 2.46 -7.23
N PHE A 69 0.92 3.30 -6.24
CA PHE A 69 0.36 4.63 -6.44
C PHE A 69 1.13 5.69 -5.67
N LEU A 70 1.38 6.81 -6.33
CA LEU A 70 1.79 8.06 -5.68
C LEU A 70 0.52 8.80 -5.24
N ALA A 71 0.32 8.93 -3.93
CA ALA A 71 -0.81 9.63 -3.33
C ALA A 71 -0.43 11.06 -2.93
N TYR A 72 -1.11 12.06 -3.49
CA TYR A 72 -0.86 13.49 -3.25
C TYR A 72 -1.79 14.04 -2.14
N PRO A 73 -1.71 15.34 -1.78
CA PRO A 73 -2.59 15.91 -0.75
C PRO A 73 -4.09 15.74 -1.03
N ASN A 74 -4.50 15.80 -2.31
CA ASN A 74 -5.89 15.59 -2.70
C ASN A 74 -6.39 14.15 -2.42
N PHE A 75 -5.51 13.14 -2.31
CA PHE A 75 -5.87 11.81 -1.83
C PHE A 75 -6.48 11.86 -0.42
N ASP A 76 -5.86 12.63 0.48
CA ASP A 76 -6.30 12.75 1.87
C ASP A 76 -7.63 13.50 1.98
N ILE A 77 -7.93 14.39 1.02
CA ILE A 77 -9.23 15.06 0.95
C ILE A 77 -10.34 14.08 0.59
N ILE A 78 -10.10 13.14 -0.34
CA ILE A 78 -11.05 12.07 -0.66
C ILE A 78 -11.29 11.20 0.59
N MET A 79 -10.23 10.87 1.34
CA MET A 79 -10.34 10.07 2.55
C MET A 79 -11.11 10.74 3.71
N ARG A 80 -11.37 12.05 3.66
CA ARG A 80 -12.24 12.72 4.65
C ARG A 80 -13.69 12.25 4.55
N TRP A 81 -14.12 11.80 3.38
CA TRP A 81 -15.45 11.20 3.18
C TRP A 81 -15.53 9.78 3.73
N ASN A 82 -14.48 8.99 3.51
CA ASN A 82 -14.36 7.64 4.04
C ASN A 82 -12.87 7.32 4.26
N ARG A 83 -12.51 6.94 5.50
CA ARG A 83 -11.13 6.68 5.93
C ARG A 83 -10.62 5.33 5.42
N SER A 84 -10.76 5.06 4.13
CA SER A 84 -10.32 3.84 3.45
C SER A 84 -9.45 4.18 2.24
N GLU A 85 -8.26 3.57 2.18
CA GLU A 85 -7.33 3.73 1.05
C GLU A 85 -7.91 3.15 -0.23
N PHE A 86 -8.52 1.97 -0.17
CA PHE A 86 -9.19 1.35 -1.30
C PHE A 86 -10.34 2.22 -1.83
N TYR A 87 -11.10 2.86 -0.94
CA TYR A 87 -12.14 3.81 -1.34
C TYR A 87 -11.53 5.00 -2.10
N ALA A 88 -10.49 5.62 -1.55
CA ALA A 88 -9.86 6.78 -2.18
C ALA A 88 -9.19 6.42 -3.52
N LEU A 89 -8.55 5.26 -3.60
CA LEU A 89 -8.02 4.69 -4.85
C LEU A 89 -9.14 4.44 -5.87
N ALA A 90 -10.26 3.86 -5.46
CA ALA A 90 -11.39 3.60 -6.36
C ALA A 90 -11.99 4.90 -6.90
N VAL A 91 -12.24 5.89 -6.05
CA VAL A 91 -12.76 7.21 -6.45
C VAL A 91 -11.79 7.92 -7.40
N GLY A 92 -10.51 7.99 -7.03
CA GLY A 92 -9.48 8.62 -7.84
C GLY A 92 -9.32 7.92 -9.19
N ARG A 93 -9.28 6.59 -9.18
CA ARG A 93 -9.13 5.80 -10.40
C ARG A 93 -10.34 5.89 -11.31
N LEU A 94 -11.55 5.90 -10.76
CA LEU A 94 -12.78 6.13 -11.52
C LEU A 94 -12.76 7.51 -12.18
N ALA A 95 -12.36 8.56 -11.45
CA ALA A 95 -12.22 9.91 -12.01
C ALA A 95 -11.21 9.95 -13.17
N ASP A 96 -10.05 9.28 -13.04
CA ASP A 96 -9.07 9.17 -14.12
C ASP A 96 -9.65 8.41 -15.33
N ARG A 97 -10.40 7.32 -15.11
CA ARG A 97 -11.07 6.55 -16.18
C ARG A 97 -12.11 7.37 -16.93
N ILE A 98 -12.91 8.16 -16.20
CA ILE A 98 -13.87 9.10 -16.81
C ILE A 98 -13.16 10.16 -17.65
N ALA A 99 -11.98 10.62 -17.21
CA ALA A 99 -11.14 11.56 -17.94
C ALA A 99 -10.35 10.93 -19.12
N GLY A 100 -10.59 9.65 -19.44
CA GLY A 100 -9.99 8.96 -20.57
C GLY A 100 -8.68 8.22 -20.29
N ALA A 101 -8.31 8.01 -19.02
CA ALA A 101 -7.15 7.17 -18.69
C ALA A 101 -7.40 5.69 -19.06
N GLY A 102 -6.33 5.00 -19.47
CA GLY A 102 -6.33 3.56 -19.76
C GLY A 102 -6.55 2.69 -18.51
N GLU A 103 -6.38 1.38 -18.65
CA GLU A 103 -6.43 0.40 -17.55
C GLU A 103 -5.17 0.47 -16.66
N LEU A 104 -5.16 -0.26 -15.54
CA LEU A 104 -3.97 -0.36 -14.69
C LEU A 104 -2.86 -1.08 -15.45
N THR A 105 -1.62 -0.68 -15.25
CA THR A 105 -0.48 -1.35 -15.87
C THR A 105 -0.14 -2.68 -15.19
N ARG A 106 -0.55 -2.85 -13.93
CA ARG A 106 -0.53 -4.11 -13.18
C ARG A 106 -1.89 -4.41 -12.56
N ALA A 107 -2.31 -5.66 -12.62
CA ALA A 107 -3.50 -6.13 -11.91
C ALA A 107 -3.21 -6.22 -10.39
N PRO A 108 -4.21 -6.05 -9.52
CA PRO A 108 -4.06 -6.34 -8.09
C PRO A 108 -3.63 -7.80 -7.88
N ALA A 109 -2.53 -8.02 -7.15
CA ALA A 109 -1.99 -9.37 -6.93
C ALA A 109 -2.83 -10.20 -5.95
N ASP A 110 -3.71 -9.56 -5.19
CA ASP A 110 -4.60 -10.19 -4.21
C ASP A 110 -5.92 -10.69 -4.80
N ALA A 111 -6.18 -10.49 -6.10
CA ALA A 111 -7.41 -10.94 -6.74
C ALA A 111 -7.62 -12.47 -6.63
N GLU A 112 -6.54 -13.24 -6.49
CA GLU A 112 -6.57 -14.69 -6.35
C GLU A 112 -6.45 -15.16 -4.89
N LEU A 113 -6.12 -14.26 -3.95
CA LEU A 113 -6.01 -14.60 -2.54
C LEU A 113 -7.39 -14.96 -1.99
N LYS A 114 -7.61 -16.24 -1.71
CA LYS A 114 -8.84 -16.74 -1.07
C LYS A 114 -8.79 -16.59 0.44
N LEU A 115 -8.38 -15.41 0.92
CA LEU A 115 -8.34 -15.12 2.35
C LEU A 115 -9.75 -14.86 2.87
N THR A 116 -10.18 -15.68 3.81
CA THR A 116 -11.42 -15.47 4.54
C THR A 116 -11.20 -14.45 5.65
N PHE A 117 -12.30 -13.90 6.16
CA PHE A 117 -12.30 -13.05 7.33
C PHE A 117 -11.61 -13.71 8.55
N GLU A 118 -11.83 -15.01 8.75
CA GLU A 118 -11.19 -15.75 9.85
C GLU A 118 -9.68 -15.97 9.60
N ASP A 119 -9.25 -16.15 8.35
CA ASP A 119 -7.82 -16.23 8.02
C ASP A 119 -7.09 -14.91 8.37
N VAL A 120 -7.71 -13.78 8.05
CA VAL A 120 -7.16 -12.46 8.38
C VAL A 120 -7.12 -12.25 9.89
N ARG A 121 -8.19 -12.64 10.60
CA ARG A 121 -8.22 -12.55 12.07
C ARG A 121 -7.15 -13.42 12.72
N ALA A 122 -6.94 -14.64 12.22
CA ALA A 122 -5.89 -15.54 12.70
C ALA A 122 -4.50 -14.96 12.46
N LEU A 123 -4.28 -14.35 11.28
CA LEU A 123 -3.04 -13.63 10.96
C LEU A 123 -2.82 -12.47 11.93
N GLN A 124 -3.80 -11.59 12.13
CA GLN A 124 -3.71 -10.45 13.05
C GLN A 124 -3.42 -10.91 14.48
N THR A 125 -4.07 -11.98 14.93
CA THR A 125 -3.83 -12.58 16.26
C THR A 125 -2.39 -13.04 16.40
N SER A 126 -1.85 -13.70 15.37
CA SER A 126 -0.46 -14.16 15.35
C SER A 126 0.53 -12.98 15.33
N LEU A 127 0.26 -11.94 14.53
CA LEU A 127 1.09 -10.74 14.50
C LEU A 127 1.05 -9.97 15.82
N ASN A 128 -0.09 -9.96 16.53
CA ASN A 128 -0.21 -9.40 17.87
C ASN A 128 0.64 -10.19 18.88
N SER A 129 0.55 -11.52 18.89
CA SER A 129 1.33 -12.34 19.85
C SER A 129 2.83 -12.24 19.61
N LEU A 130 3.24 -11.98 18.38
CA LEU A 130 4.63 -11.73 17.97
C LEU A 130 5.08 -10.27 18.17
N GLY A 131 4.19 -9.36 18.57
CA GLY A 131 4.51 -7.96 18.87
C GLY A 131 4.59 -7.02 17.66
N TYR A 132 4.13 -7.44 16.48
CA TYR A 132 4.16 -6.63 15.25
C TYR A 132 2.90 -5.79 15.03
N LEU A 133 1.78 -6.20 15.62
CA LEU A 133 0.49 -5.50 15.56
C LEU A 133 0.05 -5.15 16.99
N ASN A 134 -0.72 -4.06 17.12
CA ASN A 134 -1.26 -3.58 18.41
C ASN A 134 -2.74 -3.18 18.28
N ASP A 135 -3.46 -3.82 17.35
CA ASP A 135 -4.87 -3.56 17.07
C ASP A 135 -5.72 -4.79 17.42
N GLU A 136 -7.02 -4.59 17.65
CA GLU A 136 -7.96 -5.70 17.81
C GLU A 136 -8.04 -6.50 16.50
N PRO A 137 -7.95 -7.85 16.52
CA PRO A 137 -8.14 -8.70 15.34
C PRO A 137 -9.56 -8.61 14.75
N ASP A 138 -9.77 -7.63 13.89
CA ASP A 138 -11.06 -7.30 13.28
C ASP A 138 -11.37 -8.07 12.00
N GLY A 139 -10.43 -8.89 11.50
CA GLY A 139 -10.57 -9.67 10.26
C GLY A 139 -10.47 -8.84 8.97
N LEU A 140 -10.10 -7.56 9.07
CA LEU A 140 -9.92 -6.67 7.93
C LEU A 140 -8.44 -6.52 7.57
N PHE A 141 -8.10 -6.80 6.31
CA PHE A 141 -6.73 -6.64 5.82
C PHE A 141 -6.45 -5.17 5.47
N GLY A 142 -6.38 -4.34 6.51
CA GLY A 142 -6.14 -2.91 6.40
C GLY A 142 -4.65 -2.52 6.33
N PRO A 143 -4.36 -1.21 6.24
CA PRO A 143 -2.99 -0.69 6.22
C PRO A 143 -2.17 -1.08 7.44
N ASN A 144 -2.78 -1.19 8.62
CA ASN A 144 -2.07 -1.59 9.85
C ASN A 144 -1.63 -3.05 9.80
N THR A 145 -2.53 -3.97 9.42
CA THR A 145 -2.22 -5.39 9.20
C THR A 145 -1.10 -5.55 8.17
N ARG A 146 -1.16 -4.79 7.06
CA ARG A 146 -0.13 -4.81 6.02
C ARG A 146 1.24 -4.34 6.53
N ARG A 147 1.28 -3.25 7.29
CA ARG A 147 2.53 -2.74 7.90
C ARG A 147 3.11 -3.73 8.92
N ALA A 148 2.27 -4.31 9.77
CA ALA A 148 2.68 -5.33 10.73
C ALA A 148 3.27 -6.57 10.01
N LEU A 149 2.61 -7.02 8.94
CA LEU A 149 3.11 -8.12 8.13
C LEU A 149 4.42 -7.78 7.41
N SER A 150 4.54 -6.57 6.84
CA SER A 150 5.79 -6.08 6.23
C SER A 150 6.95 -6.07 7.23
N ALA A 151 6.70 -5.60 8.46
CA ALA A 151 7.70 -5.62 9.52
C ALA A 151 8.11 -7.05 9.90
N PHE A 152 7.14 -7.96 10.07
CA PHE A 152 7.43 -9.37 10.31
C PHE A 152 8.24 -10.01 9.17
N GLN A 153 7.85 -9.76 7.92
CA GLN A 153 8.56 -10.27 6.74
C GLN A 153 10.02 -9.82 6.73
N ARG A 154 10.29 -8.55 7.05
CA ARG A 154 11.65 -8.00 7.15
C ARG A 154 12.48 -8.77 8.18
N ASP A 155 11.94 -8.98 9.37
CA ASP A 155 12.64 -9.66 10.47
C ASP A 155 12.85 -11.17 10.21
N ARG A 156 12.23 -11.70 9.15
CA ARG A 156 12.35 -13.09 8.68
C ARG A 156 13.05 -13.22 7.34
N ASP A 157 13.73 -12.18 6.87
CA ASP A 157 14.43 -12.14 5.57
C ASP A 157 13.52 -12.50 4.37
N LEU A 158 12.22 -12.24 4.49
CA LEU A 158 11.25 -12.33 3.41
C LEU A 158 11.15 -10.97 2.68
N ARG A 159 10.56 -10.97 1.48
CA ARG A 159 10.20 -9.72 0.80
C ARG A 159 9.18 -8.95 1.68
N ALA A 160 9.61 -7.81 2.22
CA ALA A 160 8.87 -7.02 3.19
C ALA A 160 7.76 -6.13 2.58
N ASP A 161 6.99 -6.62 1.63
CA ASP A 161 5.98 -5.85 0.90
C ASP A 161 4.58 -5.82 1.55
N GLY A 162 4.43 -6.50 2.70
CA GLY A 162 3.18 -6.63 3.44
C GLY A 162 2.14 -7.47 2.72
N PHE A 163 2.51 -8.22 1.67
CA PHE A 163 1.61 -9.12 0.97
C PHE A 163 1.43 -10.43 1.74
N PRO A 164 0.19 -10.89 2.01
CA PRO A 164 -0.06 -12.14 2.71
C PRO A 164 0.06 -13.35 1.76
N SER A 165 1.27 -13.57 1.23
CA SER A 165 1.58 -14.77 0.44
C SER A 165 1.41 -16.03 1.28
N GLU A 166 1.18 -17.17 0.63
CA GLU A 166 1.10 -18.47 1.32
C GLU A 166 2.34 -18.73 2.20
N GLU A 167 3.52 -18.36 1.70
CA GLU A 167 4.77 -18.44 2.45
C GLU A 167 4.75 -17.55 3.69
N ALA A 168 4.39 -16.27 3.55
CA ALA A 168 4.35 -15.33 4.66
C ALA A 168 3.37 -15.81 5.75
N LEU A 169 2.16 -16.23 5.35
CA LEU A 169 1.15 -16.76 6.27
C LEU A 169 1.63 -18.01 7.02
N ARG A 170 2.30 -18.93 6.31
CA ARG A 170 2.88 -20.14 6.91
C ARG A 170 3.96 -19.76 7.94
N VAL A 171 4.87 -18.85 7.59
CA VAL A 171 5.97 -18.44 8.47
C VAL A 171 5.46 -17.70 9.70
N VAL A 172 4.46 -16.83 9.56
CA VAL A 172 3.79 -16.17 10.71
C VAL A 172 3.19 -17.20 11.65
N ARG A 173 2.39 -18.13 11.13
CA ARG A 173 1.74 -19.16 11.96
C ARG A 173 2.76 -20.01 12.71
N THR A 174 3.79 -20.51 12.03
CA THR A 174 4.86 -21.30 12.67
C THR A 174 5.59 -20.49 13.73
N ALA A 175 5.81 -19.19 13.52
CA ALA A 175 6.45 -18.32 14.49
C ALA A 175 5.60 -18.13 15.76
N SER A 176 4.28 -17.94 15.62
CA SER A 176 3.38 -17.70 16.74
C SER A 176 3.09 -18.95 17.59
N GLU A 177 3.31 -20.13 17.02
CA GLU A 177 3.12 -21.43 17.69
C GLU A 177 4.41 -21.94 18.36
N ALA A 178 5.56 -21.28 18.12
CA ALA A 178 6.82 -21.66 18.73
C ALA A 178 6.79 -21.35 20.24
N PRO A 179 7.20 -22.30 21.11
CA PRO A 179 7.19 -22.14 22.56
C PRO A 179 8.23 -21.15 23.10
#